data_AF-K1WA80-F1
#
_entry.id   AF-K1WA80-F1
#
_cell.length_a   1.000
_cell.length_b   1.000
_cell.length_c   1.000
_cell.angle_alpha   90.00
_cell.angle_beta   90.00
_cell.angle_gamma   90.00
#
_symmetry.space_group_name_H-M   'P 1'
#
loop_
_entity.id
_entity.type
_entity.pdbx_description
1 polymer ?
#
loop_
_entity_poly.entity_id
_entity_poly.type
_entity_poly.pdbx_seq_one_letter_code
_entity_poly.pdbx_strand_id
1 'polypeptide(L)'
;MSAPPALCVLPRPRIIALDAPSPSPPHVPAINDELERQRSKITTEYAIRAVDEIKRFNMECTALRDNFKHYEAHTGFACAIEKRKYIDKLRELREQNVLALEKLKRAYKAELCYCGLAVPPDLDLEAAEATHNILHRG
;
A
#
# COMPACT_ATOMS: atom_id res chain seq x y z
N MET A 1 -8.82 6.94 -85.13
CA MET A 1 -8.94 5.53 -84.69
C MET A 1 -8.34 5.46 -83.30
N SER A 2 -8.96 4.99 -82.22
CA SER A 2 -10.31 4.49 -81.96
C SER A 2 -10.53 4.52 -80.44
N ALA A 3 -11.74 4.92 -80.06
CA ALA A 3 -12.54 4.68 -78.85
C ALA A 3 -11.87 4.42 -77.47
N PRO A 4 -12.35 5.09 -76.39
CA PRO A 4 -12.30 4.55 -75.03
C PRO A 4 -13.45 3.53 -74.85
N PRO A 5 -13.26 2.44 -74.10
CA PRO A 5 -14.06 2.21 -72.88
C PRO A 5 -13.30 1.28 -71.89
N ALA A 6 -13.75 0.90 -70.69
CA ALA A 6 -15.04 0.95 -70.04
C ALA A 6 -14.82 1.06 -68.53
N LEU A 7 -15.70 1.80 -67.87
CA LEU A 7 -15.90 1.77 -66.42
C LEU A 7 -16.30 0.35 -65.98
N CYS A 8 -15.41 -0.37 -65.28
CA CYS A 8 -15.81 -1.53 -64.50
C CYS A 8 -16.52 -1.06 -63.22
N VAL A 9 -17.82 -0.83 -63.33
CA VAL A 9 -18.74 -0.73 -62.20
C VAL A 9 -18.85 -2.12 -61.58
N LEU A 10 -18.04 -2.40 -60.56
CA LEU A 10 -18.26 -3.56 -59.71
C LEU A 10 -19.47 -3.29 -58.80
N PRO A 11 -20.42 -4.24 -58.69
CA PRO A 11 -21.60 -4.07 -57.87
C PRO A 11 -21.21 -3.93 -56.40
N ARG A 12 -21.72 -2.88 -55.74
CA ARG A 12 -21.58 -2.69 -54.28
C ARG A 12 -21.99 -3.98 -53.56
N PRO A 13 -21.13 -4.57 -52.71
CA PRO A 13 -21.60 -5.62 -51.82
C PRO A 13 -22.64 -5.00 -50.89
N ARG A 14 -23.88 -5.51 -50.98
CA ARG A 14 -24.91 -5.31 -49.96
C ARG A 14 -24.40 -5.96 -48.68
N ILE A 15 -23.70 -5.21 -47.85
CA ILE A 15 -23.46 -5.63 -46.47
C ILE A 15 -24.79 -5.41 -45.75
N ILE A 16 -25.47 -6.53 -45.56
CA ILE A 16 -26.62 -6.69 -44.68
C ILE A 16 -26.17 -6.15 -43.32
N ALA A 17 -26.89 -5.15 -42.78
CA ALA A 17 -26.74 -4.75 -41.40
C ALA A 17 -27.11 -5.97 -40.54
N LEU A 18 -26.09 -6.73 -40.14
CA LEU A 18 -26.20 -7.62 -39.02
C LEU A 18 -26.29 -6.71 -37.80
N ASP A 19 -27.51 -6.53 -37.30
CA ASP A 19 -27.79 -6.19 -35.91
C ASP A 19 -27.16 -7.27 -35.02
N ALA A 20 -25.85 -7.21 -34.88
CA ALA A 20 -25.19 -7.75 -33.71
C ALA A 20 -25.43 -6.70 -32.61
N PRO A 21 -26.03 -7.06 -31.46
CA PRO A 21 -25.97 -6.19 -30.31
C PRO A 21 -24.49 -5.96 -30.03
N SER A 22 -24.03 -4.74 -30.26
CA SER A 22 -22.72 -4.28 -29.80
C SER A 22 -22.61 -4.73 -28.35
N PRO A 23 -21.56 -5.47 -27.93
CA PRO A 23 -21.27 -5.53 -26.51
C PRO A 23 -21.06 -4.08 -26.10
N SER A 24 -21.97 -3.57 -25.26
CA SER A 24 -21.79 -2.27 -24.62
C SER A 24 -20.37 -2.27 -24.05
N PRO A 25 -19.58 -1.20 -24.26
CA PRO A 25 -18.28 -1.11 -23.63
C PRO A 25 -18.49 -1.38 -22.13
N PRO A 26 -17.67 -2.25 -21.50
CA PRO A 26 -17.84 -2.53 -20.09
C PRO A 26 -17.86 -1.19 -19.36
N HIS A 27 -18.91 -0.98 -18.57
CA HIS A 27 -19.19 0.26 -17.86
C HIS A 27 -17.92 0.73 -17.15
N VAL A 28 -17.26 1.75 -17.69
CA VAL A 28 -16.08 2.43 -17.11
C VAL A 28 -16.26 2.77 -15.61
N PRO A 29 -17.48 3.11 -15.12
CA PRO A 29 -17.70 3.31 -13.68
C PRO A 29 -17.41 2.08 -12.82
N ALA A 30 -17.82 0.88 -13.26
CA ALA A 30 -17.69 -0.35 -12.47
C ALA A 30 -16.24 -0.82 -12.34
N ILE A 31 -15.41 -0.58 -13.36
CA ILE A 31 -13.97 -0.85 -13.33
C ILE A 31 -13.27 0.11 -12.36
N ASN A 32 -13.71 1.38 -12.34
CA ASN A 32 -13.14 2.39 -11.46
C ASN A 32 -13.50 2.11 -9.98
N ASP A 33 -14.73 1.68 -9.71
CA ASP A 33 -15.17 1.32 -8.35
C ASP A 33 -14.39 0.12 -7.78
N GLU A 34 -14.09 -0.87 -8.63
CA GLU A 34 -13.31 -2.04 -8.22
C GLU A 34 -11.84 -1.69 -7.94
N LEU A 35 -11.23 -0.83 -8.76
CA LEU A 35 -9.87 -0.34 -8.51
C LEU A 35 -9.78 0.46 -7.21
N GLU A 36 -10.76 1.33 -6.94
CA GLU A 36 -10.81 2.08 -5.68
C GLU A 36 -11.04 1.17 -4.46
N ARG A 37 -11.88 0.12 -4.58
CA ARG A 37 -12.01 -0.89 -3.52
C ARG A 37 -10.69 -1.59 -3.24
N GLN A 38 -9.97 -2.03 -4.28
CA GLN A 38 -8.68 -2.70 -4.11
C GLN A 38 -7.66 -1.76 -3.46
N ARG A 39 -7.59 -0.51 -3.91
CA ARG A 39 -6.73 0.51 -3.30
C ARG A 39 -7.04 0.72 -1.82
N SER A 40 -8.31 0.85 -1.48
CA SER A 40 -8.77 1.01 -0.10
C SER A 40 -8.37 -0.19 0.76
N LYS A 41 -8.60 -1.42 0.27
CA LYS A 41 -8.22 -2.65 0.96
C LYS A 41 -6.71 -2.70 1.24
N ILE A 42 -5.87 -2.53 0.21
CA ILE A 42 -4.41 -2.59 0.33
C ILE A 42 -3.88 -1.51 1.30
N THR A 43 -4.45 -0.30 1.23
CA THR A 43 -4.07 0.82 2.12
C THR A 43 -4.47 0.55 3.57
N THR A 44 -5.65 -0.03 3.79
CA THR A 44 -6.13 -0.39 5.13
C THR A 44 -5.26 -1.48 5.74
N GLU A 45 -4.94 -2.54 4.99
CA GLU A 45 -4.08 -3.62 5.46
C GLU A 45 -2.67 -3.12 5.80
N TYR A 46 -2.12 -2.21 4.98
CA TYR A 46 -0.86 -1.55 5.30
C TYR A 46 -0.92 -0.73 6.59
N ALA A 47 -1.96 0.10 6.76
CA ALA A 47 -2.12 0.94 7.94
C ALA A 47 -2.20 0.10 9.21
N ILE A 48 -2.98 -0.99 9.20
CA ILE A 48 -3.10 -1.92 10.32
C ILE A 48 -1.74 -2.49 10.68
N ARG A 49 -1.00 -3.05 9.71
CA ARG A 49 0.30 -3.66 9.96
C ARG A 49 1.34 -2.64 10.45
N ALA A 50 1.31 -1.40 9.95
CA ALA A 50 2.20 -0.34 10.39
C ALA A 50 1.94 0.03 11.87
N VAL A 51 0.67 0.21 12.23
CA VAL A 51 0.24 0.50 13.59
C VAL A 51 0.63 -0.65 14.53
N ASP A 52 0.44 -1.89 14.11
CA ASP A 52 0.81 -3.06 14.91
C ASP A 52 2.33 -3.15 15.15
N GLU A 53 3.16 -2.84 14.17
CA GLU A 53 4.62 -2.78 14.36
C GLU A 53 5.05 -1.63 15.28
N ILE A 54 4.37 -0.48 15.23
CA ILE A 54 4.60 0.61 16.19
C ILE A 54 4.20 0.18 17.61
N LYS A 55 3.04 -0.47 17.77
CA LYS A 55 2.59 -0.97 19.08
C LYS A 55 3.58 -1.98 19.65
N ARG A 56 4.06 -2.92 18.84
CA ARG A 56 5.09 -3.89 19.24
C ARG A 56 6.36 -3.19 19.74
N PHE A 57 6.90 -2.25 18.97
CA PHE A 57 8.07 -1.47 19.37
C PHE A 57 7.84 -0.73 20.70
N ASN A 58 6.68 -0.11 20.90
CA ASN A 58 6.35 0.59 22.14
C ASN A 58 6.27 -0.34 23.35
N MET A 59 5.72 -1.55 23.18
CA MET A 59 5.70 -2.57 24.23
C MET A 59 7.12 -3.02 24.60
N GLU A 60 7.97 -3.28 23.61
CA GLU A 60 9.36 -3.68 23.84
C GLU A 60 10.17 -2.59 24.54
N CYS A 61 10.00 -1.33 24.14
CA CYS A 61 10.62 -0.18 24.83
C CYS A 61 10.13 -0.04 26.28
N THR A 62 8.83 -0.26 26.51
CA THR A 62 8.24 -0.23 27.85
C THR A 62 8.85 -1.32 28.73
N ALA A 63 8.89 -2.56 28.24
CA ALA A 63 9.49 -3.68 28.96
C ALA A 63 10.97 -3.44 29.26
N LEU A 64 11.73 -2.91 28.30
CA LEU A 64 13.15 -2.59 28.49
C LEU A 64 13.35 -1.50 29.56
N ARG A 65 12.53 -0.46 29.54
CA ARG A 65 12.56 0.61 30.54
C ARG A 65 12.21 0.08 31.93
N ASP A 66 11.18 -0.77 32.03
CA ASP A 66 10.72 -1.30 33.31
C ASP A 66 11.78 -2.25 33.91
N ASN A 67 12.43 -3.07 33.08
CA ASN A 67 13.59 -3.88 33.47
C ASN A 67 14.76 -3.02 33.98
N PHE A 68 15.06 -1.92 33.29
CA PHE A 68 16.14 -1.02 33.71
C PHE A 68 15.83 -0.32 35.03
N LYS A 69 14.58 0.13 35.24
CA LYS A 69 14.14 0.70 36.52
C LYS A 69 14.18 -0.30 37.67
N HIS A 70 13.76 -1.54 37.41
CA HIS A 70 13.84 -2.63 38.38
C HIS A 70 15.30 -2.87 38.79
N TYR A 71 16.20 -2.91 37.80
CA TYR A 71 17.63 -3.02 38.06
C TYR A 71 18.16 -1.85 38.92
N GLU A 72 17.81 -0.61 38.59
CA GLU A 72 18.20 0.57 39.38
C GLU A 72 17.70 0.50 40.83
N ALA A 73 16.47 0.06 41.04
CA ALA A 73 15.86 -0.05 42.36
C ALA A 73 16.54 -1.12 43.24
N HIS A 74 16.94 -2.26 42.66
CA HIS A 74 17.52 -3.36 43.43
C HIS A 74 19.03 -3.28 43.64
N THR A 75 19.74 -2.60 42.73
CA THR A 75 21.20 -2.43 42.86
C THR A 75 21.60 -1.13 43.56
N GLY A 76 20.67 -0.19 43.74
CA GLY A 76 20.91 1.12 44.36
C GLY A 76 21.77 2.06 43.50
N PHE A 77 22.33 1.59 42.38
CA PHE A 77 23.07 2.38 41.41
C PHE A 77 23.12 1.66 40.05
N ALA A 78 22.61 2.27 38.98
CA ALA A 78 22.95 1.80 37.65
C ALA A 78 24.38 2.23 37.28
N CYS A 79 25.29 1.26 37.33
CA CYS A 79 26.65 1.42 36.83
C CYS A 79 26.63 1.94 35.38
N ALA A 80 27.61 2.77 35.01
CA ALA A 80 27.71 3.38 33.68
C ALA A 80 27.67 2.34 32.54
N ILE A 81 28.14 1.13 32.80
CA ILE A 81 28.09 -0.01 31.87
C ILE A 81 26.65 -0.44 31.59
N GLU A 82 25.81 -0.58 32.61
CA GLU A 82 24.41 -1.01 32.46
C GLU A 82 23.56 0.08 31.80
N LYS A 83 23.83 1.35 32.14
CA LYS A 83 23.23 2.50 31.42
C LYS A 83 23.55 2.46 29.93
N ARG A 84 24.81 2.16 29.58
CA ARG A 84 25.24 2.05 28.19
C ARG A 84 24.54 0.88 27.48
N LYS A 85 24.49 -0.29 28.09
CA LYS A 85 23.75 -1.46 27.56
C LYS A 85 22.27 -1.16 27.29
N TYR A 86 21.60 -0.45 28.22
CA TYR A 86 20.22 -0.02 28.03
C TYR A 86 20.06 0.92 26.83
N ILE A 87 20.93 1.92 26.69
CA ILE A 87 20.91 2.87 25.57
C ILE A 87 21.19 2.14 24.24
N ASP A 88 22.16 1.23 24.22
CA ASP A 88 22.49 0.46 23.03
C ASP A 88 21.33 -0.44 22.61
N LYS A 89 20.63 -1.06 23.56
CA LYS A 89 19.44 -1.87 23.27
C LYS A 89 18.27 -1.03 22.75
N LEU A 90 18.04 0.16 23.29
CA LEU A 90 17.04 1.10 22.75
C LEU A 90 17.37 1.51 21.31
N ARG A 91 18.64 1.75 21.00
CA ARG A 91 19.09 2.07 19.64
C ARG A 91 18.82 0.90 18.69
N GLU A 92 19.19 -0.31 19.09
CA GLU A 92 18.95 -1.52 18.30
C GLU A 92 17.45 -1.73 18.02
N LEU A 93 16.59 -1.58 19.03
CA LEU A 93 15.13 -1.67 18.88
C LEU A 93 14.60 -0.63 17.90
N ARG A 94 15.12 0.61 17.96
CA ARG A 94 14.72 1.67 17.03
C ARG A 94 15.14 1.34 15.59
N GLU A 95 16.37 0.87 15.39
CA GLU A 95 16.86 0.47 14.08
C GLU A 95 16.05 -0.69 13.49
N GLN A 96 15.71 -1.69 14.32
CA GLN A 96 14.85 -2.80 13.93
C GLN A 96 13.45 -2.34 13.53
N ASN A 97 12.84 -1.42 14.29
CA ASN A 97 11.53 -0.87 13.96
C ASN A 97 11.54 -0.08 12.65
N VAL A 98 12.55 0.77 12.43
CA VAL A 98 12.72 1.50 11.16
C VAL A 98 12.83 0.54 9.99
N LEU A 99 13.65 -0.51 10.12
CA LEU A 99 13.80 -1.53 9.08
C LEU A 99 12.50 -2.29 8.82
N ALA A 100 11.72 -2.60 9.85
CA ALA A 100 10.42 -3.27 9.73
C ALA A 100 9.41 -2.40 8.97
N LEU A 101 9.30 -1.12 9.34
CA LEU A 101 8.40 -0.16 8.67
C LEU A 101 8.83 0.09 7.21
N GLU A 102 10.13 0.18 6.92
CA GLU A 102 10.63 0.31 5.56
C GLU A 102 10.33 -0.92 4.70
N LYS A 103 10.46 -2.14 5.26
CA LYS A 103 10.06 -3.37 4.58
C LYS A 103 8.56 -3.39 4.29
N LEU A 104 7.74 -2.98 5.25
CA LEU A 104 6.29 -2.88 5.10
C LEU A 104 5.92 -1.89 3.98
N LYS A 105 6.55 -0.71 3.97
CA LYS A 105 6.37 0.32 2.94
C LYS A 105 6.73 -0.20 1.55
N ARG A 106 7.83 -0.94 1.42
CA ARG A 106 8.21 -1.58 0.14
C ARG A 106 7.19 -2.62 -0.30
N ALA A 107 6.71 -3.45 0.61
CA ALA A 107 5.68 -4.45 0.31
C ALA A 107 4.38 -3.80 -0.18
N TYR A 108 3.92 -2.74 0.49
CA TYR A 108 2.77 -1.96 0.06
C TYR A 108 2.93 -1.37 -1.35
N LYS A 109 4.09 -0.75 -1.63
CA LYS A 109 4.36 -0.20 -2.97
C LYS A 109 4.37 -1.29 -4.05
N ALA A 110 4.92 -2.47 -3.73
CA ALA A 110 4.92 -3.62 -4.63
C ALA A 110 3.50 -4.15 -4.89
N GLU A 111 2.67 -4.22 -3.86
CA GLU A 111 1.27 -4.68 -3.96
C GLU A 111 0.41 -3.73 -4.79
N LEU A 112 0.53 -2.41 -4.57
CA LEU A 112 -0.10 -1.41 -5.44
C LEU A 112 0.32 -1.57 -6.90
N CYS A 113 1.61 -1.74 -7.15
CA CYS A 113 2.15 -1.93 -8.50
C CYS A 113 1.61 -3.20 -9.17
N TYR A 114 1.52 -4.31 -8.42
CA TYR A 114 0.95 -5.57 -8.90
C TYR A 114 -0.52 -5.43 -9.30
N CYS A 115 -1.30 -4.64 -8.54
CA CYS A 115 -2.69 -4.35 -8.83
C CYS A 115 -2.90 -3.28 -9.92
N GLY A 116 -1.82 -2.76 -10.53
CA GLY A 116 -1.90 -1.68 -11.52
C GLY A 116 -2.33 -0.33 -10.94
N LEU A 117 -2.22 -0.16 -9.62
CA LEU A 117 -2.59 1.07 -8.92
C LEU A 117 -1.41 2.04 -8.88
N ALA A 118 -1.73 3.34 -8.92
CA ALA A 118 -0.72 4.39 -8.80
C ALA A 118 -0.02 4.31 -7.44
N VAL A 119 1.32 4.25 -7.47
CA VAL A 119 2.15 4.20 -6.26
C VAL A 119 2.42 5.63 -5.77
N PRO A 120 2.01 6.01 -4.56
CA PRO A 120 2.30 7.33 -4.03
C PRO A 120 3.83 7.51 -3.83
N PRO A 121 4.39 8.68 -4.19
CA PRO A 121 5.80 8.97 -3.97
C PRO A 121 6.14 8.97 -2.47
N ASP A 122 5.32 9.66 -1.69
CA ASP A 122 5.41 9.76 -0.23
C ASP A 122 4.26 9.00 0.41
N LEU A 123 4.60 7.92 1.12
CA LEU A 123 3.67 7.27 2.02
C LEU A 123 3.87 7.91 3.39
N ASP A 124 2.99 8.84 3.73
CA ASP A 124 2.96 9.39 5.08
C ASP A 124 2.14 8.46 5.98
N LEU A 125 2.72 8.07 7.11
CA LEU A 125 2.09 7.14 8.04
C LEU A 125 0.83 7.76 8.68
N GLU A 126 0.83 9.09 8.86
CA GLU A 126 -0.33 9.85 9.32
C GLU A 126 -1.51 9.75 8.33
N ALA A 127 -1.24 9.77 7.02
CA ALA A 127 -2.28 9.64 6.00
C ALA A 127 -2.87 8.21 5.98
N ALA A 128 -2.05 7.19 6.22
CA ALA A 128 -2.50 5.81 6.33
C ALA A 128 -3.36 5.59 7.60
N GLU A 129 -2.94 6.17 8.73
CA GLU A 129 -3.66 6.09 10.01
C GLU A 129 -4.99 6.87 9.96
N ALA A 130 -5.03 8.03 9.30
CA ALA A 130 -6.26 8.76 9.03
C ALA A 130 -7.25 7.93 8.17
N THR A 131 -6.74 7.22 7.15
CA THR A 131 -7.57 6.35 6.30
C THR A 131 -8.15 5.17 7.07
N HIS A 132 -7.38 4.54 7.97
CA HIS A 132 -7.87 3.50 8.87
C HIS A 132 -8.96 4.02 9.82
N ASN A 133 -8.76 5.20 10.42
CA ASN A 133 -9.73 5.80 11.33
C ASN A 133 -11.05 6.20 10.65
N ILE A 134 -11.01 6.59 9.37
CA ILE A 134 -12.21 6.90 8.58
C ILE A 134 -13.03 5.63 8.29
N LEU A 135 -12.35 4.51 8.00
CA LEU A 135 -13.02 3.25 7.64
C LEU A 135 -13.60 2.49 8.83
N HIS A 136 -13.11 2.72 10.05
CA HIS A 136 -13.58 2.05 11.28
C HIS A 136 -14.46 2.92 12.20
N ARG A 137 -14.89 4.12 11.75
CA ARG A 137 -15.85 4.99 12.46
C ARG A 137 -17.26 5.03 11.83
N GLY A 138 -17.60 4.03 11.01
CA GLY A 138 -18.97 3.82 10.48
C GLY A 138 -19.79 2.89 11.35
#